data_AF-A0A2E3NRM1-F1
#
_entry.id   AF-A0A2E3NRM1-F1
#
_cell.length_a   1.000
_cell.length_b   1.000
_cell.length_c   1.000
_cell.angle_alpha   90.00
_cell.angle_beta   90.00
_cell.angle_gamma   90.00
#
_symmetry.space_group_name_H-M   'P 1'
#
loop_
_entity.id
_entity.type
_entity.pdbx_description
1 polymer ?
#
loop_
_entity_poly.entity_id
_entity_poly.type
_entity_poly.pdbx_seq_one_letter_code
_entity_poly.pdbx_strand_id
1 'polypeptide(L)'
;MPKLLPRWRRRTGVSSQENVPAQGAGTEHTRLRATLPGLFGREPLLRIDVDVETRRDTDGETVRIMAQVDGHLSAPPAPALSAPPSGPRSLRLAAQARVERAVERVARHPTVRRQLERAAGHLRSQLVIEASTRPLAKGASALIPAGLSRIGFGATRADDSQYPVVEAWQGPVSRRGGASHVGVVQIAKRHLPPGLAKSLGDRPFNLTAVIAHQLEPDD
;
A
#
# COMPACT_ATOMS: atom_id res chain seq x y z
N MET A 1 -8.71 -23.39 22.58
CA MET A 1 -8.28 -23.11 21.19
C MET A 1 -8.29 -21.60 20.99
N PRO A 2 -7.15 -20.99 20.61
CA PRO A 2 -7.10 -19.55 20.37
C PRO A 2 -7.70 -19.25 18.99
N LYS A 3 -8.61 -18.28 18.94
CA LYS A 3 -9.19 -17.74 17.71
C LYS A 3 -8.04 -17.12 16.88
N LEU A 4 -7.82 -17.60 15.65
CA LEU A 4 -6.89 -16.99 14.70
C LEU A 4 -7.53 -15.71 14.15
N LEU A 5 -7.48 -14.66 14.96
CA LEU A 5 -7.80 -13.31 14.55
C LEU A 5 -6.62 -12.73 13.75
N PRO A 6 -6.86 -11.79 12.83
CA PRO A 6 -5.79 -10.95 12.30
C PRO A 6 -5.01 -10.35 13.48
N ARG A 7 -3.71 -10.62 13.52
CA ARG A 7 -2.87 -10.21 14.64
C ARG A 7 -2.38 -8.79 14.39
N TRP A 8 -3.21 -7.82 14.75
CA TRP A 8 -2.89 -6.40 14.69
C TRP A 8 -1.79 -6.10 15.71
N ARG A 9 -0.61 -5.70 15.24
CA ARG A 9 0.42 -5.10 16.10
C ARG A 9 0.50 -3.61 15.76
N ARG A 10 -0.08 -2.80 16.65
CA ARG A 10 0.15 -1.35 16.68
C ARG A 10 1.40 -1.10 17.52
N ARG A 11 2.41 -0.44 16.95
CA ARG A 11 3.54 0.08 17.73
C ARG A 11 3.55 1.59 17.54
N THR A 12 3.07 2.31 18.55
CA THR A 12 3.26 3.74 18.68
C THR A 12 4.62 3.95 19.34
N GLY A 13 5.59 4.40 18.57
CA GLY A 13 6.90 4.77 19.09
C GLY A 13 6.99 6.29 19.13
N VAL A 14 6.96 6.88 20.32
CA VAL A 14 7.48 8.23 20.51
C VAL A 14 8.98 8.05 20.65
N SER A 15 9.75 8.28 19.57
CA SER A 15 11.21 8.25 19.69
C SER A 15 11.65 9.48 20.47
N SER A 16 11.75 9.34 21.79
CA SER A 16 12.50 10.27 22.63
C SER A 16 13.98 10.00 22.38
N GLN A 17 14.57 10.77 21.47
CA GLN A 17 16.02 10.88 21.38
C GLN A 17 16.42 12.05 22.29
N GLU A 18 17.10 11.72 23.39
CA GLU A 18 17.53 12.63 24.45
C GLU A 18 18.84 13.33 24.06
N ASN A 19 18.77 14.62 23.70
CA ASN A 19 19.65 15.72 24.15
C ASN A 19 19.33 17.08 23.45
N VAL A 20 18.41 17.84 24.07
CA VAL A 20 18.29 19.31 24.37
C VAL A 20 19.04 20.38 23.50
N PRO A 21 18.49 21.59 23.23
CA PRO A 21 17.08 22.03 23.06
C PRO A 21 16.81 22.74 21.72
N ALA A 22 15.71 22.40 21.07
CA ALA A 22 14.90 23.35 20.32
C ALA A 22 13.44 22.91 20.48
N GLN A 23 12.72 23.59 21.37
CA GLN A 23 11.27 23.48 21.44
C GLN A 23 10.69 23.93 20.09
N GLY A 24 10.29 23.00 19.22
CA GLY A 24 9.66 23.37 17.96
C GLY A 24 9.37 22.25 16.97
N ALA A 25 10.15 21.17 16.96
CA ALA A 25 9.98 20.10 15.96
C ALA A 25 9.57 18.77 16.59
N GLY A 26 8.27 18.47 16.58
CA GLY A 26 7.73 17.19 17.01
C GLY A 26 7.53 16.26 15.81
N THR A 27 8.22 15.12 15.79
CA THR A 27 7.98 14.05 14.82
C THR A 27 7.20 12.92 15.50
N GLU A 28 5.97 12.69 15.05
CA GLU A 28 5.14 11.57 15.49
C GLU A 28 5.18 10.46 14.44
N HIS A 29 5.41 9.21 14.86
CA HIS A 29 5.48 8.06 13.96
C HIS A 29 4.53 6.95 14.43
N THR A 30 3.67 6.48 13.53
CA THR A 30 2.76 5.35 13.78
C THR A 30 2.91 4.29 12.70
N ARG A 31 3.25 3.07 13.10
CA ARG A 31 3.32 1.93 12.19
C ARG A 31 2.26 0.88 12.50
N LEU A 32 1.59 0.43 11.44
CA LEU A 32 0.61 -0.63 11.42
C LEU A 32 1.08 -1.72 10.47
N ARG A 33 1.00 -2.98 10.90
CA ARG A 33 1.33 -4.13 10.05
C ARG A 33 0.24 -5.19 10.17
N ALA A 34 -0.24 -5.65 9.03
CA ALA A 34 -1.14 -6.78 8.89
C ALA A 34 -0.48 -7.86 8.01
N THR A 35 -0.71 -9.12 8.33
CA THR A 35 -0.17 -10.24 7.56
C THR A 35 -1.22 -11.34 7.51
N LEU A 36 -1.60 -11.74 6.30
CA LEU A 36 -2.43 -12.91 6.04
C LEU A 36 -1.50 -14.12 5.83
N PRO A 37 -1.60 -15.16 6.67
CA PRO A 37 -0.74 -16.32 6.56
C PRO A 37 -1.04 -17.13 5.29
N GLY A 38 -0.01 -17.81 4.77
CA GLY A 38 -0.10 -18.84 3.75
C GLY A 38 -1.10 -19.93 4.13
N LEU A 39 -2.01 -20.29 3.21
CA LEU A 39 -2.88 -21.48 3.38
C LEU A 39 -2.14 -22.79 3.04
N PHE A 40 -1.11 -22.72 2.18
CA PHE A 40 -0.44 -23.89 1.61
C PHE A 40 1.10 -23.83 1.66
N GLY A 41 1.67 -22.86 2.37
CA GLY A 41 3.11 -22.61 2.39
C GLY A 41 3.58 -21.81 3.60
N ARG A 42 4.90 -21.64 3.74
CA ARG A 42 5.53 -20.85 4.80
C ARG A 42 5.46 -19.33 4.56
N GLU A 43 5.20 -18.91 3.32
CA GLU A 43 5.12 -17.50 2.94
C GLU A 43 3.72 -16.91 3.17
N PRO A 44 3.62 -15.65 3.62
CA PRO A 44 2.34 -14.99 3.79
C PRO A 44 1.69 -14.68 2.44
N LEU A 45 0.40 -14.98 2.29
CA LEU A 45 -0.37 -14.65 1.08
C LEU A 45 -0.37 -13.14 0.82
N LEU A 46 -0.42 -12.36 1.90
CA LEU A 46 -0.48 -10.90 1.83
C LEU A 46 0.18 -10.29 3.06
N ARG A 47 1.01 -9.28 2.83
CA ARG A 47 1.56 -8.39 3.85
C ARG A 47 1.13 -6.97 3.51
N ILE A 48 0.62 -6.26 4.51
CA ILE A 48 0.30 -4.84 4.42
C ILE A 48 1.06 -4.14 5.54
N ASP A 49 1.95 -3.22 5.18
CA ASP A 49 2.69 -2.36 6.09
C ASP A 49 2.25 -0.92 5.84
N VAL A 50 1.79 -0.21 6.86
CA VAL A 50 1.41 1.21 6.80
C VAL A 50 2.24 1.97 7.82
N ASP A 51 2.92 3.01 7.37
CA ASP A 51 3.72 3.93 8.15
C ASP A 51 3.12 5.33 8.01
N VAL A 52 2.90 6.01 9.13
CA VAL A 52 2.39 7.37 9.18
C VAL A 52 3.39 8.20 9.97
N GLU A 53 4.00 9.16 9.30
CA GLU A 53 4.93 10.12 9.87
C GLU A 53 4.32 11.52 9.82
N THR A 54 4.24 12.18 10.96
CA THR A 54 3.78 13.56 11.08
C THR A 54 4.92 14.40 11.61
N ARG A 55 5.39 15.36 10.82
CA ARG A 55 6.42 16.33 11.21
C ARG A 55 5.77 17.68 11.40
N ARG A 56 5.89 18.23 12.60
CA ARG A 56 5.48 19.60 12.88
C ARG A 56 6.73 20.48 12.90
N ASP A 57 6.72 21.52 12.10
CA ASP A 57 7.76 22.55 12.05
C ASP A 57 7.15 23.91 12.39
N THR A 58 7.99 24.93 12.59
CA THR A 58 7.55 26.30 12.88
C THR A 58 6.66 26.89 11.78
N ASP A 59 6.88 26.45 10.54
CA ASP A 59 6.25 27.03 9.34
C ASP A 59 5.07 26.19 8.80
N GLY A 60 4.70 25.12 9.51
CA GLY A 60 3.60 24.23 9.12
C GLY A 60 3.85 22.77 9.46
N GLU A 61 2.90 21.92 9.04
CA GLU A 61 2.92 20.48 9.31
C GLU A 61 3.06 19.72 8.00
N THR A 62 3.82 18.63 8.02
CA THR A 62 3.92 17.67 6.93
C THR A 62 3.51 16.29 7.44
N VAL A 63 2.52 15.70 6.78
CA VAL A 63 2.05 14.34 7.05
C VAL A 63 2.44 13.47 5.86
N ARG A 64 3.15 12.38 6.13
CA ARG A 64 3.53 11.37 5.15
C ARG A 64 2.96 10.02 5.55
N ILE A 65 2.15 9.45 4.68
CA ILE A 65 1.57 8.12 4.81
C ILE A 65 2.21 7.24 3.74
N MET A 66 2.87 6.17 4.16
CA MET A 66 3.43 5.16 3.27
C MET A 66 2.75 3.82 3.53
N ALA A 67 2.06 3.29 2.53
CA ALA A 67 1.53 1.94 2.55
C ALA A 67 2.29 1.06 1.56
N GLN A 68 2.67 -0.13 1.99
CA GLN A 68 3.30 -1.17 1.19
C GLN A 68 2.44 -2.42 1.28
N VAL A 69 2.13 -3.00 0.13
CA VAL A 69 1.36 -4.23 -0.01
C VAL A 69 2.20 -5.21 -0.81
N ASP A 70 2.58 -6.31 -0.19
CA ASP A 70 3.28 -7.41 -0.85
C ASP A 70 2.39 -8.65 -0.83
N GLY A 71 2.11 -9.23 -1.98
CA GLY A 71 1.28 -10.42 -2.14
C GLY A 71 2.01 -11.49 -2.92
N HIS A 72 1.91 -12.72 -2.44
CA HIS A 72 2.34 -13.92 -3.18
C HIS A 72 1.09 -14.71 -3.53
N LEU A 73 0.74 -14.70 -4.81
CA LEU A 73 -0.39 -15.47 -5.32
C LEU A 73 0.17 -16.71 -6.01
N SER A 74 0.41 -17.77 -5.25
CA SER A 74 0.75 -19.05 -5.86
C SER A 74 -0.48 -19.63 -6.57
N ALA A 75 -0.33 -20.05 -7.82
CA ALA A 75 -1.35 -20.86 -8.47
C ALA A 75 -1.59 -22.12 -7.62
N PRO A 76 -2.85 -22.51 -7.34
CA PRO A 76 -3.10 -23.73 -6.59
C PRO A 76 -2.48 -24.91 -7.35
N PRO A 77 -1.76 -25.82 -6.66
CA PRO A 77 -1.23 -27.01 -7.31
C PRO A 77 -2.40 -27.75 -7.98
N ALA A 78 -2.22 -28.13 -9.24
CA ALA A 78 -3.19 -28.96 -9.95
C ALA A 78 -3.55 -30.16 -9.05
N PRO A 79 -4.84 -30.48 -8.84
CA PRO A 79 -5.20 -31.54 -7.92
C PRO A 79 -4.67 -32.86 -8.46
N ALA A 80 -3.58 -33.35 -7.88
CA ALA A 80 -3.23 -34.76 -7.95
C ALA A 80 -4.37 -35.51 -7.25
N LEU A 81 -5.11 -36.30 -8.02
CA LEU A 81 -6.21 -37.14 -7.57
C LEU A 81 -5.71 -38.09 -6.47
N SER A 82 -5.76 -37.67 -5.21
CA SER A 82 -5.50 -38.53 -4.06
C SER A 82 -6.80 -38.73 -3.31
N ALA A 83 -7.29 -39.97 -3.35
CA ALA A 83 -8.51 -40.39 -2.66
C ALA A 83 -8.33 -40.28 -1.14
N PRO A 84 -9.36 -39.84 -0.38
CA PRO A 84 -9.23 -39.71 1.07
C PRO A 84 -9.38 -41.06 1.80
N PRO A 85 -8.54 -41.38 2.80
CA PRO A 85 -8.79 -42.48 3.72
C PRO A 85 -9.93 -42.12 4.69
N SER A 86 -10.87 -43.05 4.88
CA SER A 86 -12.01 -42.91 5.80
C SER A 86 -11.62 -43.30 7.24
N GLY A 87 -11.90 -42.44 8.22
CA GLY A 87 -11.70 -42.75 9.64
C GLY A 87 -12.40 -41.75 10.59
N PRO A 88 -13.03 -42.20 11.70
CA PRO A 88 -14.06 -41.43 12.38
C PRO A 88 -13.53 -40.73 13.65
N ARG A 89 -12.93 -39.53 13.51
CA ARG A 89 -12.69 -38.61 14.65
C ARG A 89 -12.68 -37.15 14.18
N SER A 90 -13.83 -36.58 13.81
CA SER A 90 -13.83 -35.26 13.14
C SER A 90 -15.09 -34.42 13.30
N LEU A 91 -15.33 -33.83 14.47
CA LEU A 91 -16.23 -32.66 14.57
C LEU A 91 -15.49 -31.32 14.44
N ARG A 92 -14.23 -31.23 14.88
CA ARG A 92 -13.37 -30.04 14.63
C ARG A 92 -12.71 -30.02 13.24
N LEU A 93 -12.37 -31.21 12.71
CA LEU A 93 -11.86 -31.39 11.35
C LEU A 93 -12.93 -31.20 10.27
N ALA A 94 -14.23 -31.41 10.58
CA ALA A 94 -15.31 -31.23 9.60
C ALA A 94 -15.59 -29.76 9.26
N ALA A 95 -15.33 -28.82 10.19
CA ALA A 95 -15.46 -27.39 9.92
C ALA A 95 -14.29 -26.87 9.08
N GLN A 96 -13.07 -27.31 9.39
CA GLN A 96 -11.88 -27.03 8.58
C GLN A 96 -11.99 -27.64 7.18
N ALA A 97 -12.39 -28.91 7.08
CA ALA A 97 -12.62 -29.57 5.80
C ALA A 97 -13.76 -28.93 5.00
N ARG A 98 -14.75 -28.28 5.63
CA ARG A 98 -15.82 -27.54 4.92
C ARG A 98 -15.34 -26.19 4.38
N VAL A 99 -14.50 -25.46 5.13
CA VAL A 99 -13.87 -24.23 4.65
C VAL A 99 -12.85 -24.54 3.57
N GLU A 100 -12.02 -25.57 3.75
CA GLU A 100 -11.09 -26.09 2.75
C GLU A 100 -11.85 -26.54 1.50
N ARG A 101 -12.92 -27.33 1.61
CA ARG A 101 -13.74 -27.73 0.45
C ARG A 101 -14.46 -26.56 -0.22
N ALA A 102 -14.86 -25.53 0.53
CA ALA A 102 -15.50 -24.35 -0.04
C ALA A 102 -14.47 -23.51 -0.83
N VAL A 103 -13.28 -23.31 -0.26
CA VAL A 103 -12.16 -22.63 -0.93
C VAL A 103 -11.64 -23.46 -2.11
N GLU A 104 -11.54 -24.78 -2.00
CA GLU A 104 -11.23 -25.69 -3.12
C GLU A 104 -12.27 -25.60 -4.21
N ARG A 105 -13.57 -25.56 -3.87
CA ARG A 105 -14.65 -25.52 -4.84
C ARG A 105 -14.69 -24.17 -5.58
N VAL A 106 -14.35 -23.08 -4.90
CA VAL A 106 -14.19 -21.75 -5.50
C VAL A 106 -12.93 -21.68 -6.37
N ALA A 107 -11.80 -22.24 -5.91
CA ALA A 107 -10.54 -22.30 -6.66
C ALA A 107 -10.61 -23.26 -7.88
N ARG A 108 -11.51 -24.26 -7.86
CA ARG A 108 -11.79 -25.16 -8.99
C ARG A 108 -12.66 -24.52 -10.07
N HIS A 109 -13.27 -23.36 -9.83
CA HIS A 109 -14.09 -22.70 -10.84
C HIS A 109 -13.20 -22.18 -11.98
N PRO A 110 -13.39 -22.60 -13.25
CA PRO A 110 -12.45 -22.33 -14.34
C PRO A 110 -12.22 -20.83 -14.59
N THR A 111 -13.21 -19.99 -14.31
CA THR A 111 -13.09 -18.53 -14.42
C THR A 111 -12.24 -17.92 -13.30
N VAL A 112 -12.40 -18.42 -12.08
CA VAL A 112 -11.61 -17.98 -10.91
C VAL A 112 -10.19 -18.51 -11.04
N ARG A 113 -10.03 -19.75 -11.54
CA ARG A 113 -8.73 -20.36 -11.85
C ARG A 113 -7.99 -19.59 -12.93
N ARG A 114 -8.63 -19.20 -14.04
CA ARG A 114 -7.99 -18.35 -15.06
C ARG A 114 -7.60 -16.97 -14.55
N GLN A 115 -8.37 -16.38 -13.63
CA GLN A 115 -8.01 -15.10 -13.02
C GLN A 115 -6.87 -15.26 -12.01
N LEU A 116 -6.88 -16.32 -11.19
CA LEU A 116 -5.79 -16.67 -10.29
C LEU A 116 -4.51 -17.08 -11.03
N GLU A 117 -4.61 -17.78 -12.16
CA GLU A 117 -3.48 -18.15 -13.02
C GLU A 117 -2.91 -16.92 -13.75
N ARG A 118 -3.74 -15.93 -14.11
CA ARG A 118 -3.28 -14.64 -14.66
C ARG A 118 -2.71 -13.69 -13.61
N ALA A 119 -3.16 -13.83 -12.36
CA ALA A 119 -2.66 -13.09 -11.21
C ALA A 119 -1.60 -13.90 -10.43
N ALA A 120 -1.23 -15.08 -10.92
CA ALA A 120 -0.18 -15.89 -10.32
C ALA A 120 1.14 -15.16 -10.52
N GLY A 121 1.84 -14.92 -9.43
CA GLY A 121 2.96 -14.00 -9.41
C GLY A 121 3.09 -13.23 -8.10
N HIS A 122 4.13 -12.42 -8.06
CA HIS A 122 4.42 -11.51 -6.98
C HIS A 122 3.81 -10.14 -7.29
N LEU A 123 2.85 -9.72 -6.46
CA LEU A 123 2.29 -8.37 -6.50
C LEU A 123 3.01 -7.52 -5.45
N ARG A 124 3.61 -6.43 -5.89
CA ARG A 124 4.16 -5.40 -5.01
C ARG A 124 3.51 -4.07 -5.31
N SER A 125 2.84 -3.48 -4.33
CA SER A 125 2.25 -2.15 -4.45
C SER A 125 2.75 -1.23 -3.34
N GLN A 126 3.03 0.01 -3.71
CA GLN A 126 3.43 1.07 -2.80
C GLN A 126 2.54 2.29 -3.05
N LEU A 127 1.98 2.83 -1.98
CA LEU A 127 1.25 4.09 -1.93
C LEU A 127 2.02 5.03 -1.01
N VAL A 128 2.36 6.22 -1.50
CA VAL A 128 2.94 7.29 -0.69
C VAL A 128 2.06 8.52 -0.84
N ILE A 129 1.44 8.96 0.25
CA ILE A 129 0.68 10.21 0.30
C ILE A 129 1.46 11.16 1.19
N GLU A 130 1.79 12.33 0.67
CA GLU A 130 2.45 13.39 1.42
C GLU A 130 1.62 14.66 1.30
N ALA A 131 1.24 15.22 2.44
CA ALA A 131 0.51 16.48 2.52
C ALA A 131 1.27 17.45 3.41
N SER A 132 1.41 18.69 2.97
CA SER A 132 2.14 19.71 3.71
C SER A 132 1.39 21.03 3.71
N THR A 133 1.34 21.67 4.88
CA THR A 133 0.91 23.05 5.02
C THR A 133 2.07 24.03 5.11
N ARG A 134 3.29 23.59 4.81
CA ARG A 134 4.47 24.46 4.76
C ARG A 134 4.54 25.18 3.41
N PRO A 135 5.12 26.38 3.34
CA PRO A 135 5.45 27.02 2.08
C PRO A 135 6.55 26.22 1.37
N LEU A 136 6.22 25.62 0.23
CA LEU A 136 7.15 24.81 -0.56
C LEU A 136 7.56 25.60 -1.82
N ALA A 137 8.85 25.80 -2.04
CA ALA A 137 9.36 26.56 -3.20
C ALA A 137 8.95 25.97 -4.56
N LYS A 138 8.69 24.65 -4.62
CA LYS A 138 8.19 23.95 -5.82
C LYS A 138 6.77 23.41 -5.64
N GLY A 139 6.03 23.88 -4.64
CA GLY A 139 4.66 23.43 -4.42
C GLY A 139 4.55 21.95 -4.11
N ALA A 140 3.44 21.34 -4.52
CA ALA A 140 3.21 19.89 -4.44
C ALA A 140 4.29 19.05 -5.14
N SER A 141 4.93 19.59 -6.19
CA SER A 141 6.01 18.89 -6.90
C SER A 141 7.27 18.73 -6.03
N ALA A 142 7.44 19.52 -4.96
CA ALA A 142 8.50 19.32 -3.98
C ALA A 142 8.35 18.01 -3.18
N LEU A 143 7.13 17.47 -3.12
CA LEU A 143 6.78 16.25 -2.38
C LEU A 143 6.89 14.99 -3.26
N ILE A 144 7.25 15.13 -4.54
CA ILE A 144 7.46 13.99 -5.43
C ILE A 144 8.78 13.30 -5.08
N PRO A 145 8.79 11.96 -4.90
CA PRO A 145 10.02 11.21 -4.67
C PRO A 145 11.06 11.46 -5.78
N ALA A 146 12.31 11.71 -5.40
CA ALA A 146 13.39 12.09 -6.32
C ALA A 146 13.66 11.08 -7.46
N GLY A 147 13.31 9.80 -7.27
CA GLY A 147 13.38 8.79 -8.33
C GLY A 147 12.39 9.04 -9.47
N LEU A 148 11.18 9.51 -9.15
CA LEU A 148 10.12 9.77 -10.12
C LEU A 148 10.34 11.08 -10.87
N SER A 149 10.91 12.10 -10.22
CA SER A 149 11.25 13.34 -10.90
C SER A 149 12.28 13.16 -12.02
N ARG A 150 13.15 12.14 -11.93
CA ARG A 150 14.15 11.82 -12.97
C ARG A 150 13.54 11.26 -14.25
N ILE A 151 12.37 10.63 -14.16
CA ILE A 151 11.66 10.03 -15.29
C ILE A 151 10.54 10.94 -15.82
N GLY A 152 10.51 12.21 -15.38
CA GLY A 152 9.64 13.24 -15.93
C GLY A 152 8.38 13.57 -15.10
N PHE A 153 8.14 12.89 -13.97
CA PHE A 153 7.03 13.26 -13.07
C PHE A 153 7.30 14.61 -12.39
N GLY A 154 6.26 15.41 -12.21
CA GLY A 154 6.37 16.75 -11.61
C GLY A 154 6.87 17.83 -12.56
N ALA A 155 6.88 17.57 -13.87
CA ALA A 155 7.10 18.59 -14.88
C ALA A 155 5.95 19.62 -14.87
N THR A 156 4.72 19.15 -14.65
CA THR A 156 3.56 20.02 -14.46
C THR A 156 3.36 20.26 -12.97
N ARG A 157 3.36 21.54 -12.57
CA ARG A 157 3.11 21.93 -11.19
C ARG A 157 1.62 22.07 -10.95
N ALA A 158 1.14 21.47 -9.86
CA ALA A 158 -0.23 21.69 -9.41
C ALA A 158 -0.53 23.17 -9.12
N ASP A 159 0.50 23.96 -8.78
CA ASP A 159 0.37 25.41 -8.55
C ASP A 159 0.28 26.26 -9.82
N ASP A 160 0.47 25.68 -11.01
CA ASP A 160 0.30 26.38 -12.30
C ASP A 160 -0.93 25.89 -13.10
N SER A 161 -1.53 24.73 -12.72
CA SER A 161 -2.70 24.13 -13.39
C SER A 161 -4.06 24.52 -12.79
N GLN A 162 -5.11 24.75 -13.58
CA GLN A 162 -6.46 24.99 -13.05
C GLN A 162 -7.06 23.76 -12.33
N TYR A 163 -6.59 22.56 -12.67
CA TYR A 163 -7.09 21.28 -12.18
C TYR A 163 -5.98 20.51 -11.45
N PRO A 164 -6.32 19.56 -10.54
CA PRO A 164 -5.36 18.59 -10.03
C PRO A 164 -4.55 17.95 -11.14
N VAL A 165 -3.24 17.84 -10.93
CA VAL A 165 -2.35 17.23 -11.92
C VAL A 165 -2.34 15.73 -11.68
N VAL A 166 -2.59 14.97 -12.74
CA VAL A 166 -2.54 13.50 -12.73
C VAL A 166 -1.56 13.08 -13.82
N GLU A 167 -0.51 12.39 -13.42
CA GLU A 167 0.50 11.85 -14.32
C GLU A 167 0.53 10.33 -14.12
N ALA A 168 0.66 9.57 -15.21
CA ALA A 168 0.73 8.13 -15.16
C ALA A 168 1.78 7.62 -16.13
N TRP A 169 2.47 6.57 -15.72
CA TRP A 169 3.43 5.84 -16.51
C TRP A 169 3.17 4.35 -16.38
N GLN A 170 3.39 3.62 -17.46
CA GLN A 170 3.36 2.17 -17.48
C GLN A 170 4.56 1.65 -18.28
N GLY A 171 5.15 0.55 -17.83
CA GLY A 171 6.24 -0.08 -18.55
C GLY A 171 6.56 -1.48 -18.03
N PRO A 172 7.43 -2.20 -18.75
CA PRO A 172 7.85 -3.54 -18.36
C PRO A 172 8.73 -3.49 -17.10
N VAL A 173 8.57 -4.47 -16.20
CA VAL A 173 9.44 -4.63 -15.02
C VAL A 173 10.74 -5.33 -15.38
N SER A 174 10.66 -6.37 -16.23
CA SER A 174 11.81 -7.17 -16.63
C SER A 174 11.72 -7.62 -18.09
N ARG A 175 12.84 -8.09 -18.65
CA ARG A 175 12.87 -8.75 -19.97
C ARG A 175 12.10 -10.07 -20.00
N ARG A 176 11.88 -10.70 -18.85
CA ARG A 176 11.15 -11.97 -18.70
C ARG A 176 9.63 -11.78 -18.61
N GLY A 177 9.17 -10.52 -18.58
CA GLY A 177 7.76 -10.17 -18.40
C GLY A 177 7.53 -9.36 -17.13
N GLY A 178 6.25 -9.11 -16.85
CA GLY A 178 5.80 -8.26 -15.75
C GLY A 178 5.52 -6.82 -16.17
N ALA A 179 4.63 -6.16 -15.43
CA ALA A 179 4.16 -4.81 -15.71
C ALA A 179 4.26 -3.94 -14.46
N SER A 180 4.78 -2.73 -14.63
CA SER A 180 4.89 -1.70 -13.60
C SER A 180 4.03 -0.53 -14.03
N HIS A 181 3.09 -0.11 -13.19
CA HIS A 181 2.42 1.17 -13.39
C HIS A 181 2.72 2.08 -12.21
N VAL A 182 2.94 3.35 -12.52
CA VAL A 182 3.17 4.41 -11.53
C VAL A 182 2.24 5.56 -11.85
N GLY A 183 1.46 6.01 -10.87
CA GLY A 183 0.61 7.19 -10.95
C GLY A 183 1.03 8.21 -9.90
N VAL A 184 0.98 9.48 -10.28
CA VAL A 184 1.22 10.61 -9.38
C VAL A 184 0.03 11.56 -9.50
N VAL A 185 -0.54 11.93 -8.36
CA VAL A 185 -1.59 12.93 -8.24
C VAL A 185 -1.06 14.07 -7.40
N GLN A 186 -1.17 15.29 -7.90
CA GLN A 186 -0.77 16.50 -7.18
C GLN A 186 -1.98 17.44 -7.02
N ILE A 187 -2.19 17.90 -5.80
CA ILE A 187 -3.30 18.78 -5.41
C ILE A 187 -2.72 19.99 -4.68
N ALA A 188 -2.99 21.19 -5.18
CA ALA A 188 -2.69 22.45 -4.51
C ALA A 188 -3.93 22.95 -3.75
N LYS A 189 -3.75 23.88 -2.81
CA LYS A 189 -4.83 24.48 -2.00
C LYS A 189 -6.04 24.94 -2.81
N ARG A 190 -5.81 25.55 -3.97
CA ARG A 190 -6.88 26.06 -4.85
C ARG A 190 -7.79 24.98 -5.45
N HIS A 191 -7.33 23.73 -5.48
CA HIS A 191 -8.11 22.59 -5.95
C HIS A 191 -8.99 22.00 -4.85
N LEU A 192 -8.85 22.48 -3.61
CA LEU A 192 -9.65 21.99 -2.50
C LEU A 192 -11.07 22.53 -2.57
N PRO A 193 -12.05 21.79 -2.03
CA PRO A 193 -13.40 22.30 -1.82
C PRO A 193 -13.38 23.61 -1.02
N PRO A 194 -14.26 24.59 -1.31
CA PRO A 194 -14.23 25.92 -0.68
C PRO A 194 -14.26 25.88 0.85
N GLY A 195 -14.99 24.94 1.45
CA GLY A 195 -15.03 24.77 2.91
C GLY A 195 -13.67 24.40 3.51
N LEU A 196 -12.95 23.50 2.84
CA LEU A 196 -11.62 23.07 3.28
C LEU A 196 -10.58 24.17 3.02
N ALA A 197 -10.63 24.82 1.86
CA ALA A 197 -9.77 25.96 1.54
C ALA A 197 -9.94 27.11 2.56
N LYS A 198 -11.18 27.41 2.98
CA LYS A 198 -11.49 28.38 4.04
C LYS A 198 -10.96 27.95 5.40
N SER A 199 -11.11 26.67 5.77
CA SER A 199 -10.61 26.15 7.06
C SER A 199 -9.08 26.23 7.19
N LEU A 200 -8.36 26.23 6.06
CA LEU A 200 -6.92 26.41 6.02
C LEU A 200 -6.51 27.88 6.19
N GLY A 201 -7.43 28.85 6.03
CA GLY A 201 -7.16 30.27 6.17
C GLY A 201 -6.14 30.73 5.13
N ASP A 202 -5.07 31.39 5.56
CA ASP A 202 -3.95 31.80 4.69
C ASP A 202 -2.85 30.74 4.55
N ARG A 203 -2.93 29.63 5.30
CA ARG A 203 -1.90 28.60 5.27
C ARG A 203 -1.77 27.99 3.87
N PRO A 204 -0.55 27.79 3.34
CA PRO A 204 -0.38 27.05 2.09
C PRO A 204 -0.82 25.60 2.29
N PHE A 205 -1.16 24.92 1.20
CA PHE A 205 -1.46 23.49 1.22
C PHE A 205 -1.05 22.85 -0.09
N ASN A 206 -0.34 21.74 0.06
CA ASN A 206 0.15 20.92 -1.03
C ASN A 206 -0.05 19.45 -0.66
N LEU A 207 -0.52 18.64 -1.60
CA LEU A 207 -0.65 17.20 -1.45
C LEU A 207 -0.14 16.51 -2.71
N THR A 208 0.65 15.46 -2.50
CA THR A 208 1.11 14.55 -3.54
C THR A 208 0.81 13.13 -3.12
N ALA A 209 0.13 12.38 -3.98
CA ALA A 209 -0.10 10.95 -3.82
C ALA A 209 0.57 10.20 -4.96
N VAL A 210 1.37 9.21 -4.62
CA VAL A 210 2.09 8.34 -5.55
C VAL A 210 1.59 6.93 -5.34
N ILE A 211 1.13 6.28 -6.39
CA ILE A 211 0.82 4.85 -6.42
C ILE A 211 1.77 4.20 -7.39
N ALA A 212 2.46 3.16 -6.93
CA ALA A 212 3.24 2.28 -7.78
C ALA A 212 2.74 0.85 -7.56
N HIS A 213 2.57 0.08 -8.62
CA HIS A 213 2.37 -1.35 -8.52
C HIS A 213 3.17 -2.07 -9.58
N GLN A 214 3.74 -3.19 -9.16
CA GLN A 214 4.56 -4.08 -9.95
C GLN A 214 3.94 -5.46 -9.85
N LEU A 215 3.72 -6.06 -11.01
CA LEU A 215 3.32 -7.45 -11.13
C LEU A 215 4.48 -8.18 -11.79
N GLU A 216 5.11 -9.09 -11.04
CA GLU A 216 6.16 -9.97 -11.53
C GLU A 216 5.59 -11.39 -11.66
N PRO A 217 5.85 -12.09 -12.77
CA PRO A 217 5.52 -13.51 -12.86
C PRO A 217 6.37 -14.30 -11.86
N ASP A 218 5.80 -15.37 -11.29
CA ASP A 218 6.59 -16.35 -10.53
C ASP A 218 7.55 -17.08 -11.53
N ASP A 219 8.80 -17.30 -11.12
CA ASP A 219 9.84 -18.02 -11.90
C ASP A 219 9.47 -19.49 -12.21
#